data_AF-A0A8J4PXC0-F1
#
_entry.id   AF-A0A8J4PXC0-F1
#
_cell.length_a   1.000
_cell.length_b   1.000
_cell.length_c   1.000
_cell.angle_alpha   90.00
_cell.angle_beta   90.00
_cell.angle_gamma   90.00
#
_symmetry.space_group_name_H-M   'P 1'
#
loop_
_entity.id
_entity.type
_entity.pdbx_description
1 polymer ?
#
loop_
_entity_poly.entity_id
_entity_poly.type
_entity_poly.pdbx_seq_one_letter_code
_entity_poly.pdbx_strand_id
1 'polypeptide(L)'
;MLIKEYRIILPLTVEEYQVAQLYMVAKKSKESTKDGEGIEIVVNEPYEDEKSKGQYTHKKIYLANSLPRFAAAILPASALVVEEKAWNAYPYCKTVYSCPFFGEKLTLSIESIHKAGRGEEDNALNCNKETLDKRVVDVIDIANDPIDSKDYIATEDPKIFKSEKTQRGPLDTKDWQKSCEPVMTCYKLVHAEFKYWGFQTKVENVIQKTGVRDVLLKAHRALFCWIDEWFGLTIEDIRRIEEETKNELQKKISEQNEKKK
;
A
#
# COMPACT_ATOMS: atom_id res chain seq x y z
N MET A 1 20.46 -3.36 -3.98
CA MET A 1 19.29 -3.67 -3.14
C MET A 1 19.24 -2.72 -1.95
N LEU A 2 18.18 -1.92 -1.91
CA LEU A 2 17.87 -0.99 -0.83
C LEU A 2 16.76 -1.60 0.03
N ILE A 3 17.04 -1.80 1.32
CA ILE A 3 16.12 -2.40 2.29
C ILE A 3 15.64 -1.32 3.26
N LYS A 4 14.32 -1.16 3.35
CA LYS A 4 13.69 -0.25 4.32
C LYS A 4 12.56 -0.93 5.05
N GLU A 5 12.37 -0.61 6.32
CA GLU A 5 11.17 -0.99 7.06
C GLU A 5 10.38 0.27 7.40
N TYR A 6 9.16 0.34 6.88
CA TYR A 6 8.22 1.39 7.21
C TYR A 6 7.36 0.94 8.39
N ARG A 7 7.38 1.73 9.47
CA ARG A 7 6.52 1.53 10.64
C ARG A 7 5.39 2.54 10.61
N ILE A 8 4.15 2.07 10.65
CA ILE A 8 2.96 2.92 10.59
C ILE A 8 2.14 2.63 11.84
N ILE A 9 2.23 3.54 12.81
CA ILE A 9 1.43 3.49 14.04
C ILE A 9 0.03 4.00 13.69
N LEU A 10 -1.01 3.33 14.15
CA LEU A 10 -2.40 3.66 13.85
C LEU A 10 -3.27 3.59 15.12
N PRO A 11 -4.23 4.51 15.28
CA PRO A 11 -5.18 4.51 16.40
C PRO A 11 -6.31 3.48 16.19
N LEU A 12 -5.93 2.23 15.91
CA LEU A 12 -6.80 1.12 15.55
C LEU A 12 -6.39 -0.14 16.33
N THR A 13 -7.31 -1.11 16.47
CA THR A 13 -6.90 -2.48 16.82
C THR A 13 -6.35 -3.21 15.59
N VAL A 14 -5.68 -4.34 15.83
CA VAL A 14 -5.20 -5.22 14.75
C VAL A 14 -6.40 -5.77 13.95
N GLU A 15 -7.46 -6.17 14.63
CA GLU A 15 -8.68 -6.70 14.01
C GLU A 15 -9.40 -5.66 13.14
N GLU A 16 -9.51 -4.42 13.61
CA GLU A 16 -10.08 -3.32 12.84
C GLU A 16 -9.27 -3.04 11.57
N TYR A 17 -7.93 -3.06 11.70
CA TYR A 17 -7.05 -2.82 10.56
C TYR A 17 -7.21 -3.88 9.46
N GLN A 18 -7.54 -5.14 9.81
CA GLN A 18 -7.82 -6.18 8.81
C GLN A 18 -8.96 -5.76 7.85
N VAL A 19 -10.04 -5.19 8.38
CA VAL A 19 -11.18 -4.70 7.61
C VAL A 19 -10.81 -3.40 6.89
N ALA A 20 -10.22 -2.46 7.62
CA ALA A 20 -9.87 -1.13 7.12
C ALA A 20 -8.91 -1.19 5.92
N GLN A 21 -7.89 -2.07 5.96
CA GLN A 21 -6.92 -2.16 4.87
C GLN A 21 -7.56 -2.68 3.57
N LEU A 22 -8.48 -3.65 3.67
CA LEU A 22 -9.12 -4.24 2.50
C LEU A 22 -10.10 -3.24 1.88
N TYR A 23 -10.87 -2.56 2.72
CA TYR A 23 -11.73 -1.45 2.29
C TYR A 23 -10.92 -0.35 1.58
N MET A 24 -9.83 0.10 2.21
CA MET A 24 -8.95 1.14 1.66
C MET A 24 -8.35 0.74 0.31
N VAL A 25 -7.89 -0.50 0.17
CA VAL A 25 -7.37 -1.02 -1.12
C VAL A 25 -8.46 -1.02 -2.19
N ALA A 26 -9.67 -1.48 -1.88
CA ALA A 26 -10.78 -1.48 -2.84
C ALA A 26 -11.12 -0.05 -3.29
N LYS A 27 -11.30 0.88 -2.34
CA LYS A 27 -11.64 2.28 -2.64
C LYS A 27 -10.54 3.01 -3.40
N LYS A 28 -9.27 2.91 -2.98
CA LYS A 28 -8.14 3.52 -3.70
C LYS A 28 -7.98 2.93 -5.10
N SER A 29 -8.28 1.65 -5.31
CA SER A 29 -8.27 1.04 -6.65
C SER A 29 -9.30 1.68 -7.59
N LYS A 30 -10.51 1.97 -7.08
CA LYS A 30 -11.55 2.70 -7.84
C LYS A 30 -11.11 4.13 -8.15
N GLU A 31 -10.51 4.83 -7.19
CA GLU A 31 -10.06 6.22 -7.34
C GLU A 31 -8.90 6.38 -8.33
N SER A 32 -8.00 5.39 -8.37
CA SER A 32 -6.77 5.41 -9.18
C SER A 32 -7.00 4.99 -10.64
N THR A 33 -8.19 4.48 -10.97
CA THR A 33 -8.49 3.99 -12.32
C THR A 33 -9.16 5.07 -13.14
N LYS A 34 -8.37 5.80 -13.94
CA LYS A 34 -8.76 6.90 -14.83
C LYS A 34 -7.84 6.97 -16.06
N ASP A 35 -8.39 7.34 -17.22
CA ASP A 35 -7.64 7.79 -18.41
C ASP A 35 -6.40 6.97 -18.82
N GLY A 36 -6.53 5.64 -18.95
CA GLY A 36 -5.45 4.76 -19.40
C GLY A 36 -4.46 4.35 -18.30
N GLU A 37 -4.67 4.80 -17.07
CA GLU A 37 -4.07 4.28 -15.85
C GLU A 37 -5.11 3.50 -15.03
N GLY A 38 -4.67 2.50 -14.28
CA GLY A 38 -5.59 1.77 -13.42
C GLY A 38 -5.08 0.44 -12.90
N ILE A 39 -5.97 -0.22 -12.16
CA ILE A 39 -5.71 -1.52 -11.54
C ILE A 39 -6.69 -2.53 -12.15
N GLU A 40 -6.15 -3.58 -12.76
CA GLU A 40 -6.90 -4.77 -13.15
C GLU A 40 -6.71 -5.85 -12.09
N ILE A 41 -7.80 -6.39 -11.55
CA ILE A 41 -7.77 -7.54 -10.63
C ILE A 41 -7.90 -8.81 -11.46
N VAL A 42 -6.79 -9.52 -11.67
CA VAL A 42 -6.70 -10.74 -12.46
C VAL A 42 -7.19 -11.95 -11.65
N VAL A 43 -6.72 -12.06 -10.40
CA VAL A 43 -7.09 -13.13 -9.46
C VAL A 43 -7.40 -12.53 -8.10
N ASN A 44 -8.45 -13.02 -7.46
CA ASN A 44 -8.76 -12.78 -6.05
C ASN A 44 -9.46 -14.03 -5.50
N GLU A 45 -8.71 -14.90 -4.83
CA GLU A 45 -9.22 -16.19 -4.35
C GLU A 45 -8.58 -16.61 -3.03
N PRO A 46 -9.26 -17.39 -2.19
CA PRO A 46 -8.65 -17.99 -1.03
C PRO A 46 -7.55 -18.99 -1.45
N TYR A 47 -6.48 -19.07 -0.66
CA TYR A 47 -5.42 -20.05 -0.85
C TYR A 47 -5.10 -20.76 0.47
N GLU A 48 -4.60 -21.99 0.37
CA GLU A 48 -4.08 -22.78 1.47
C GLU A 48 -2.84 -23.52 0.99
N ASP A 49 -1.73 -23.36 1.72
CA ASP A 49 -0.48 -24.11 1.54
C ASP A 49 -0.06 -24.76 2.86
N GLU A 50 1.04 -25.51 2.86
CA GLU A 50 1.54 -26.23 4.04
C GLU A 50 1.83 -25.30 5.25
N LYS A 51 2.02 -24.00 5.02
CA LYS A 51 2.49 -23.03 6.02
C LYS A 51 1.42 -22.01 6.41
N SER A 52 0.44 -21.75 5.55
CA SER A 52 -0.50 -20.65 5.72
C SER A 52 -1.79 -20.83 4.93
N LYS A 53 -2.86 -20.23 5.44
CA LYS A 53 -4.12 -20.01 4.73
C LYS A 53 -4.41 -18.53 4.67
N GLY A 54 -5.00 -18.07 3.58
CA GLY A 54 -5.25 -16.64 3.39
C GLY A 54 -5.95 -16.32 2.08
N GLN A 55 -5.77 -15.08 1.63
CA GLN A 55 -6.26 -14.61 0.33
C GLN A 55 -5.08 -14.35 -0.61
N TYR A 56 -5.15 -14.91 -1.82
CA TYR A 56 -4.23 -14.62 -2.89
C TYR A 56 -4.86 -13.62 -3.86
N THR A 57 -4.09 -12.59 -4.22
CA THR A 57 -4.49 -11.65 -5.27
C THR A 57 -3.40 -11.46 -6.29
N HIS A 58 -3.78 -11.39 -7.57
CA HIS A 58 -2.91 -10.97 -8.67
C HIS A 58 -3.55 -9.77 -9.35
N LYS A 59 -2.82 -8.66 -9.41
CA LYS A 59 -3.26 -7.43 -10.05
C LYS A 59 -2.25 -6.95 -11.08
N LYS A 60 -2.74 -6.25 -12.10
CA LYS A 60 -1.90 -5.49 -13.04
C LYS A 60 -2.15 -4.00 -12.83
N ILE A 61 -1.08 -3.25 -12.65
CA ILE A 61 -1.09 -1.81 -12.41
C ILE A 61 -0.53 -1.12 -13.65
N TYR A 62 -1.35 -0.32 -14.32
CA TYR A 62 -1.01 0.40 -15.53
C TYR A 62 -0.56 1.82 -15.17
N LEU A 63 0.71 2.16 -15.41
CA LEU A 63 1.37 3.39 -14.93
C LEU A 63 1.68 4.39 -16.06
N ALA A 64 0.80 4.52 -17.06
CA ALA A 64 1.10 5.20 -18.33
C ALA A 64 1.50 6.69 -18.19
N ASN A 65 0.91 7.45 -17.27
CA ASN A 65 1.14 8.90 -17.09
C ASN A 65 1.85 9.26 -15.76
N SER A 66 2.00 8.31 -14.86
CA SER A 66 2.51 8.48 -13.49
C SER A 66 4.03 8.35 -13.37
N LEU A 67 4.73 8.19 -14.48
CA LEU A 67 6.18 7.98 -14.48
C LEU A 67 6.97 9.28 -14.30
N PRO A 68 7.99 9.30 -13.42
CA PRO A 68 8.91 10.44 -13.33
C PRO A 68 9.59 10.70 -14.69
N ARG A 69 9.87 11.97 -15.01
CA ARG A 69 10.45 12.35 -16.31
C ARG A 69 11.74 11.61 -16.69
N PHE A 70 12.56 11.21 -15.72
CA PHE A 70 13.78 10.45 -16.01
C PHE A 70 13.49 9.00 -16.43
N ALA A 71 12.33 8.45 -16.07
CA ALA A 71 11.91 7.11 -16.45
C ALA A 71 11.66 7.00 -17.96
N ALA A 72 11.30 8.10 -18.63
CA ALA A 72 11.19 8.16 -20.09
C ALA A 72 12.52 7.88 -20.83
N ALA A 73 13.66 7.98 -20.14
CA ALA A 73 14.97 7.61 -20.72
C ALA A 73 15.21 6.10 -20.76
N ILE A 74 14.42 5.31 -20.01
CA ILE A 74 14.58 3.86 -19.87
C ILE A 74 13.29 3.07 -20.22
N LEU A 75 12.16 3.76 -20.43
CA LEU A 75 10.86 3.15 -20.72
C LEU A 75 10.19 3.80 -21.94
N PRO A 76 9.62 3.00 -22.86
CA PRO A 76 8.65 3.52 -23.82
C PRO A 76 7.40 4.01 -23.09
N ALA A 77 6.81 5.12 -23.55
CA ALA A 77 5.61 5.73 -22.96
C ALA A 77 4.38 4.79 -22.88
N SER A 78 4.40 3.67 -23.60
CA SER A 78 3.29 2.72 -23.72
C SER A 78 3.41 1.45 -22.87
N ALA A 79 4.46 1.27 -22.05
CA ALA A 79 4.88 -0.09 -21.66
C ALA A 79 5.09 -0.40 -20.16
N LEU A 80 4.72 0.48 -19.21
CA LEU A 80 4.87 0.13 -17.79
C LEU A 80 3.60 -0.48 -17.19
N VAL A 81 3.54 -1.82 -17.24
CA VAL A 81 2.63 -2.64 -16.46
C VAL A 81 3.42 -3.27 -15.32
N VAL A 82 3.00 -3.04 -14.08
CA VAL A 82 3.54 -3.70 -12.90
C VAL A 82 2.55 -4.78 -12.49
N GLU A 83 3.02 -6.02 -12.34
CA GLU A 83 2.23 -7.08 -11.74
C GLU A 83 2.46 -7.10 -10.22
N GLU A 84 1.36 -7.06 -9.47
CA GLU A 84 1.34 -7.24 -8.02
C GLU A 84 0.76 -8.62 -7.71
N LYS A 85 1.53 -9.46 -7.01
CA LYS A 85 1.04 -10.73 -6.44
C LYS A 85 1.14 -10.67 -4.93
N ALA A 86 0.03 -10.88 -4.23
CA ALA A 86 -0.03 -10.79 -2.77
C ALA A 86 -0.62 -12.07 -2.16
N TRP A 87 0.01 -12.52 -1.08
CA TRP A 87 -0.41 -13.62 -0.22
C TRP A 87 -0.71 -13.03 1.16
N ASN A 88 -1.99 -12.81 1.43
CA ASN A 88 -2.48 -12.19 2.66
C ASN A 88 -2.97 -13.25 3.63
N ALA A 89 -2.10 -13.67 4.54
CA ALA A 89 -2.39 -14.56 5.66
C ALA A 89 -2.41 -13.74 6.97
N TYR A 90 -3.33 -12.78 7.03
CA TYR A 90 -3.41 -11.79 8.11
C TYR A 90 -3.23 -12.43 9.51
N PRO A 91 -2.35 -11.89 10.38
CA PRO A 91 -1.73 -10.56 10.31
C PRO A 91 -0.48 -10.46 9.45
N TYR A 92 0.01 -11.55 8.85
CA TYR A 92 1.15 -11.51 7.93
C TYR A 92 0.69 -11.33 6.48
N CYS A 93 1.44 -10.57 5.69
CA CYS A 93 1.19 -10.44 4.26
C CYS A 93 2.51 -10.34 3.50
N LYS A 94 2.59 -11.03 2.38
CA LYS A 94 3.71 -10.92 1.44
C LYS A 94 3.19 -10.44 0.10
N THR A 95 3.82 -9.42 -0.45
CA THR A 95 3.53 -8.89 -1.77
C THR A 95 4.80 -8.86 -2.61
N VAL A 96 4.72 -9.33 -3.84
CA VAL A 96 5.81 -9.32 -4.81
C VAL A 96 5.35 -8.53 -6.02
N TYR A 97 6.19 -7.59 -6.43
CA TYR A 97 6.00 -6.77 -7.59
C TYR A 97 7.01 -7.15 -8.66
N SER A 98 6.52 -7.34 -9.88
CA SER A 98 7.36 -7.57 -11.05
C SER A 98 6.95 -6.64 -12.18
N CYS A 99 7.89 -6.34 -13.07
CA CYS A 99 7.62 -5.57 -14.27
C CYS A 99 8.18 -6.35 -15.46
N PRO A 100 7.33 -6.93 -16.33
CA PRO A 100 7.78 -7.74 -17.47
C PRO A 100 8.84 -7.05 -18.33
N PHE A 101 8.74 -5.73 -18.50
CA PHE A 101 9.72 -4.93 -19.27
C PHE A 101 11.14 -5.00 -18.70
N PHE A 102 11.29 -4.99 -17.38
CA PHE A 102 12.61 -5.05 -16.73
C PHE A 102 13.06 -6.50 -16.45
N GLY A 103 12.16 -7.49 -16.61
CA GLY A 103 12.43 -8.88 -16.27
C GLY A 103 12.99 -9.01 -14.86
N GLU A 104 14.04 -9.80 -14.71
CA GLU A 104 14.73 -10.03 -13.42
C GLU A 104 15.55 -8.83 -12.92
N LYS A 105 15.68 -7.76 -13.72
CA LYS A 105 16.45 -6.58 -13.31
C LYS A 105 15.72 -5.77 -12.26
N LEU A 106 14.40 -5.84 -12.17
CA LEU A 106 13.61 -5.18 -11.13
C LEU A 106 13.04 -6.25 -10.20
N THR A 107 13.41 -6.19 -8.93
CA THR A 107 12.78 -6.98 -7.87
C THR A 107 12.28 -6.05 -6.80
N LEU A 108 10.98 -6.12 -6.50
CA LEU A 108 10.37 -5.41 -5.39
C LEU A 108 9.50 -6.39 -4.60
N SER A 109 9.74 -6.48 -3.30
CA SER A 109 8.87 -7.24 -2.40
C SER A 109 8.60 -6.45 -1.13
N ILE A 110 7.41 -6.67 -0.57
CA ILE A 110 6.96 -6.10 0.69
C ILE A 110 6.48 -7.25 1.55
N GLU A 111 7.10 -7.43 2.71
CA GLU A 111 6.62 -8.32 3.75
C GLU A 111 6.08 -7.47 4.89
N SER A 112 4.90 -7.82 5.41
CA SER A 112 4.22 -7.06 6.45
C SER A 112 3.77 -7.95 7.58
N ILE A 113 3.90 -7.45 8.81
CA ILE A 113 3.23 -8.00 10.00
C ILE A 113 2.52 -6.85 10.72
N HIS A 114 1.33 -7.14 11.24
CA HIS A 114 0.51 -6.16 11.95
C HIS A 114 0.37 -6.61 13.40
N LYS A 115 0.78 -5.76 14.35
CA LYS A 115 0.84 -6.11 15.78
C LYS A 115 0.32 -4.97 16.64
N ALA A 116 -0.22 -5.29 17.81
CA ALA A 116 -0.56 -4.29 18.81
C ALA A 116 0.72 -3.57 19.31
N GLY A 117 0.57 -2.32 19.77
CA GLY A 117 1.69 -1.51 20.26
C GLY A 117 2.11 -0.39 19.30
N ARG A 118 3.15 0.35 19.69
CA ARG A 118 3.55 1.64 19.10
C ARG A 118 4.89 1.55 18.35
N GLY A 119 5.23 0.38 17.82
CA GLY A 119 6.40 0.20 16.96
C GLY A 119 7.70 -0.11 17.71
N GLU A 120 7.60 -0.56 18.96
CA GLU A 120 8.75 -0.80 19.84
C GLU A 120 9.55 -2.06 19.47
N GLU A 121 8.95 -2.98 18.73
CA GLU A 121 9.60 -4.24 18.38
C GLU A 121 10.63 -4.03 17.27
N ASP A 122 11.90 -4.31 17.58
CA ASP A 122 12.98 -4.08 16.62
C ASP A 122 12.94 -5.04 15.43
N ASN A 123 12.65 -6.32 15.64
CA ASN A 123 12.65 -7.35 14.59
C ASN A 123 11.30 -8.07 14.46
N ALA A 124 10.22 -7.31 14.25
CA ALA A 124 8.86 -7.85 14.21
C ALA A 124 8.63 -8.95 13.14
N LEU A 125 9.38 -8.89 12.04
CA LEU A 125 9.31 -9.84 10.93
C LEU A 125 10.29 -11.02 11.06
N ASN A 126 11.03 -11.13 12.17
CA ASN A 126 12.03 -12.17 12.40
C ASN A 126 13.05 -12.28 11.24
N CYS A 127 13.49 -11.13 10.73
CA CYS A 127 14.50 -11.03 9.69
C CYS A 127 15.81 -11.66 10.13
N ASN A 128 16.57 -12.20 9.18
CA ASN A 128 17.93 -12.64 9.43
C ASN A 128 18.84 -11.44 9.75
N LYS A 129 20.02 -11.74 10.31
CA LYS A 129 21.00 -10.72 10.74
C LYS A 129 21.43 -9.79 9.59
N GLU A 130 21.66 -10.34 8.39
CA GLU A 130 22.11 -9.54 7.25
C GLU A 130 21.06 -8.49 6.83
N THR A 131 19.79 -8.89 6.76
CA THR A 131 18.68 -8.00 6.47
C THR A 131 18.55 -6.94 7.55
N LEU A 132 18.61 -7.32 8.83
CA LEU A 132 18.53 -6.38 9.95
C LEU A 132 19.64 -5.33 9.92
N ASP A 133 20.89 -5.76 9.71
CA ASP A 133 22.06 -4.88 9.70
C ASP A 133 22.01 -3.87 8.54
N LYS A 134 21.37 -4.21 7.41
CA LYS A 134 21.21 -3.34 6.23
C LYS A 134 19.93 -2.50 6.22
N ARG A 135 18.93 -2.88 7.02
CA ARG A 135 17.60 -2.26 7.02
C ARG A 135 17.66 -0.88 7.63
N VAL A 136 17.07 0.10 6.93
CA VAL A 136 16.80 1.42 7.49
C VAL A 136 15.33 1.49 7.94
N VAL A 137 15.10 1.78 9.22
CA VAL A 137 13.75 1.97 9.77
C VAL A 137 13.29 3.41 9.50
N ASP A 138 12.07 3.55 9.00
CA ASP A 138 11.39 4.82 8.72
C ASP A 138 10.00 4.79 9.35
N VAL A 139 9.75 5.65 10.35
CA VAL A 139 8.45 5.75 11.00
C VAL A 139 7.61 6.76 10.22
N ILE A 140 6.50 6.33 9.67
CA ILE A 140 5.56 7.18 8.93
C ILE A 140 4.55 7.73 9.93
N ASP A 141 4.52 9.06 10.09
CA ASP A 141 3.50 9.75 10.87
C ASP A 141 2.37 10.23 9.94
N ILE A 142 1.22 9.55 10.00
CA ILE A 142 0.07 9.88 9.14
C ILE A 142 -0.48 11.29 9.35
N ALA A 143 -0.24 11.93 10.50
CA ALA A 143 -0.72 13.28 10.78
C ALA A 143 0.36 14.34 10.48
N ASN A 144 1.63 14.07 10.82
CA ASN A 144 2.68 15.09 10.83
C ASN A 144 3.67 15.02 9.66
N ASP A 145 3.78 13.89 8.97
CA ASP A 145 4.65 13.84 7.78
C ASP A 145 4.14 14.79 6.69
N PRO A 146 5.04 15.45 5.95
CA PRO A 146 4.65 16.40 4.92
C PRO A 146 3.99 15.70 3.73
N ILE A 147 2.94 16.34 3.20
CA ILE A 147 2.28 15.97 1.94
C ILE A 147 2.52 17.09 0.93
N ASP A 148 2.84 16.75 -0.31
CA ASP A 148 2.91 17.72 -1.39
C ASP A 148 1.54 18.39 -1.57
N SER A 149 1.51 19.71 -1.67
CA SER A 149 0.29 20.51 -1.84
C SER A 149 -0.67 19.98 -2.92
N LYS A 150 -0.13 19.43 -4.02
CA LYS A 150 -0.93 18.86 -5.13
C LYS A 150 -1.61 17.53 -4.77
N ASP A 151 -1.09 16.83 -3.77
CA ASP A 151 -1.57 15.52 -3.30
C ASP A 151 -2.43 15.67 -2.02
N TYR A 152 -2.53 16.88 -1.44
CA TYR A 152 -3.29 17.12 -0.22
C TYR A 152 -4.80 17.09 -0.50
N ILE A 153 -5.52 16.27 0.28
CA ILE A 153 -6.97 16.14 0.24
C ILE A 153 -7.50 16.44 1.64
N ALA A 154 -8.27 17.52 1.79
CA ALA A 154 -8.75 17.97 3.09
C ALA A 154 -9.59 16.92 3.83
N THR A 155 -10.41 16.13 3.11
CA THR A 155 -11.20 15.05 3.71
C THR A 155 -10.38 13.81 4.10
N GLU A 156 -9.10 13.77 3.73
CA GLU A 156 -8.14 12.72 4.10
C GLU A 156 -7.05 13.28 5.03
N ASP A 157 -7.37 14.30 5.82
CA ASP A 157 -6.44 14.89 6.78
C ASP A 157 -6.73 14.45 8.23
N PRO A 158 -5.90 13.56 8.81
CA PRO A 158 -6.09 13.09 10.17
C PRO A 158 -6.03 14.18 11.24
N LYS A 159 -5.40 15.33 10.93
CA LYS A 159 -5.30 16.47 11.85
C LYS A 159 -6.62 17.20 12.08
N ILE A 160 -7.58 17.05 11.18
CA ILE A 160 -8.87 17.72 11.27
C ILE A 160 -10.05 16.74 11.28
N PHE A 161 -9.82 15.49 10.87
CA PHE A 161 -10.84 14.46 10.89
C PHE A 161 -11.11 13.94 12.30
N LYS A 162 -12.38 13.87 12.69
CA LYS A 162 -12.85 13.17 13.88
C LYS A 162 -13.99 12.24 13.48
N SER A 163 -13.85 10.97 13.81
CA SER A 163 -14.87 9.96 13.52
C SER A 163 -16.12 10.18 14.36
N GLU A 164 -17.28 10.14 13.72
CA GLU A 164 -18.57 10.21 14.41
C GLU A 164 -18.90 8.88 15.11
N LYS A 165 -18.55 7.74 14.49
CA LYS A 165 -18.85 6.39 15.03
C LYS A 165 -17.98 6.01 16.22
N THR A 166 -16.70 6.39 16.20
CA THR A 166 -15.70 5.93 17.18
C THR A 166 -15.17 7.04 18.08
N GLN A 167 -15.46 8.31 17.75
CA GLN A 167 -14.94 9.50 18.43
C GLN A 167 -13.41 9.66 18.36
N ARG A 168 -12.71 8.85 17.55
CA ARG A 168 -11.25 8.93 17.35
C ARG A 168 -10.89 10.11 16.47
N GLY A 169 -9.73 10.70 16.75
CA GLY A 169 -9.28 11.93 16.11
C GLY A 169 -9.91 13.19 16.75
N PRO A 170 -9.46 14.39 16.35
CA PRO A 170 -8.35 14.63 15.43
C PRO A 170 -6.99 14.21 15.99
N LEU A 171 -6.04 13.90 15.10
CA LEU A 171 -4.64 13.62 15.42
C LEU A 171 -3.83 14.93 15.31
N ASP A 172 -4.19 15.93 16.11
CA ASP A 172 -3.72 17.32 15.98
C ASP A 172 -2.43 17.63 16.76
N THR A 173 -1.99 16.74 17.63
CA THR A 173 -0.75 16.89 18.42
C THR A 173 0.46 16.27 17.73
N LYS A 174 1.67 16.77 18.06
CA LYS A 174 2.93 16.22 17.55
C LYS A 174 3.23 14.81 18.06
N ASP A 175 2.65 14.44 19.20
CA ASP A 175 2.92 13.20 19.93
C ASP A 175 1.66 12.34 20.10
N TRP A 176 0.68 12.49 19.21
CA TRP A 176 -0.56 11.69 19.20
C TRP A 176 -0.29 10.18 19.27
N GLN A 177 0.80 9.71 18.66
CA GLN A 177 1.23 8.31 18.66
C GLN A 177 1.56 7.77 20.06
N LYS A 178 1.78 8.62 21.07
CA LYS A 178 2.06 8.20 22.45
C LYS A 178 0.81 7.99 23.29
N SER A 179 -0.29 8.66 22.93
CA SER A 179 -1.50 8.73 23.74
C SER A 179 -2.73 8.13 23.06
N CYS A 180 -2.69 7.88 21.76
CA CYS A 180 -3.83 7.30 21.06
C CYS A 180 -4.14 5.89 21.55
N GLU A 181 -5.43 5.59 21.71
CA GLU A 181 -5.95 4.26 22.02
C GLU A 181 -7.24 4.01 21.23
N PRO A 182 -7.49 2.78 20.74
CA PRO A 182 -6.56 1.64 20.70
C PRO A 182 -5.33 1.94 19.81
N VAL A 183 -4.29 1.11 19.90
CA VAL A 183 -3.08 1.29 19.07
C VAL A 183 -2.50 -0.01 18.50
N MET A 184 -2.11 0.06 17.24
CA MET A 184 -1.39 -0.99 16.53
C MET A 184 -0.29 -0.40 15.63
N THR A 185 0.67 -1.22 15.22
CA THR A 185 1.71 -0.85 14.26
C THR A 185 1.81 -1.83 13.09
N CYS A 186 1.82 -1.27 11.87
CA CYS A 186 2.17 -2.01 10.66
C CYS A 186 3.68 -1.96 10.50
N TYR A 187 4.34 -3.11 10.47
CA TYR A 187 5.76 -3.21 10.13
C TYR A 187 5.84 -3.71 8.69
N LYS A 188 6.33 -2.87 7.76
CA LYS A 188 6.40 -3.18 6.33
C LYS A 188 7.84 -3.16 5.84
N LEU A 189 8.45 -4.33 5.70
CA LEU A 189 9.81 -4.50 5.20
C LEU A 189 9.80 -4.59 3.67
N VAL A 190 10.53 -3.67 3.05
CA VAL A 190 10.54 -3.44 1.62
C VAL A 190 11.93 -3.71 1.08
N HIS A 191 12.04 -4.69 0.20
CA HIS A 191 13.24 -4.97 -0.57
C HIS A 191 13.05 -4.43 -1.97
N ALA A 192 13.87 -3.46 -2.37
CA ALA A 192 13.87 -2.94 -3.73
C ALA A 192 15.26 -3.13 -4.36
N GLU A 193 15.31 -3.76 -5.51
CA GLU A 193 16.54 -3.96 -6.28
C GLU A 193 16.33 -3.64 -7.75
N PHE A 194 17.21 -2.80 -8.31
CA PHE A 194 17.19 -2.46 -9.73
C PHE A 194 18.57 -2.62 -10.39
N LYS A 195 18.80 -3.76 -11.06
CA LYS A 195 20.08 -4.12 -11.69
C LYS A 195 20.22 -3.51 -13.09
N TYR A 196 20.33 -2.19 -13.13
CA TYR A 196 20.57 -1.44 -14.37
C TYR A 196 21.70 -0.44 -14.21
N TRP A 197 22.74 -0.57 -15.04
CA TRP A 197 23.94 0.25 -14.97
C TRP A 197 23.61 1.74 -15.15
N GLY A 198 24.13 2.58 -14.25
CA GLY A 198 23.90 4.03 -14.25
C GLY A 198 22.55 4.50 -13.67
N PHE A 199 21.59 3.59 -13.39
CA PHE A 199 20.25 3.95 -12.90
C PHE A 199 19.84 3.28 -11.59
N GLN A 200 20.58 2.26 -11.12
CA GLN A 200 20.26 1.49 -9.91
C GLN A 200 19.85 2.36 -8.71
N THR A 201 20.77 3.15 -8.15
CA THR A 201 20.52 3.95 -6.94
C THR A 201 19.38 4.94 -7.13
N LYS A 202 19.26 5.55 -8.32
CA LYS A 202 18.21 6.53 -8.60
C LYS A 202 16.83 5.88 -8.62
N VAL A 203 16.69 4.73 -9.30
CA VAL A 203 15.43 4.00 -9.39
C VAL A 203 15.05 3.36 -8.06
N GLU A 204 15.99 2.72 -7.35
CA GLU A 204 15.74 2.14 -6.02
C GLU A 204 15.22 3.21 -5.04
N ASN A 205 15.81 4.41 -5.04
CA ASN A 205 15.33 5.51 -4.19
C ASN A 205 13.95 6.03 -4.60
N VAL A 206 13.64 6.08 -5.90
CA VAL A 206 12.33 6.53 -6.40
C VAL A 206 11.25 5.51 -6.05
N ILE A 207 11.54 4.21 -6.18
CA ILE A 207 10.64 3.14 -5.73
C ILE A 207 10.37 3.28 -4.23
N GLN A 208 11.43 3.37 -3.43
CA GLN A 208 11.27 3.45 -1.97
C GLN A 208 10.52 4.71 -1.53
N LYS A 209 10.90 5.89 -2.04
CA LYS A 209 10.30 7.16 -1.64
C LYS A 209 8.90 7.32 -2.23
N THR A 210 8.79 7.36 -3.56
CA THR A 210 7.55 7.72 -4.25
C THR A 210 6.64 6.52 -4.47
N GLY A 211 7.21 5.37 -4.84
CA GLY A 211 6.43 4.15 -5.11
C GLY A 211 5.90 3.46 -3.86
N VAL A 212 6.56 3.65 -2.71
CA VAL A 212 6.20 2.95 -1.46
C VAL A 212 5.90 3.92 -0.33
N ARG A 213 6.87 4.71 0.17
CA ARG A 213 6.66 5.56 1.35
C ARG A 213 5.51 6.56 1.17
N ASP A 214 5.50 7.31 0.07
CA ASP A 214 4.47 8.33 -0.20
C ASP A 214 3.09 7.67 -0.41
N VAL A 215 3.04 6.49 -1.04
CA VAL A 215 1.82 5.70 -1.20
C VAL A 215 1.30 5.22 0.15
N LEU A 216 2.17 4.66 1.00
CA LEU A 216 1.82 4.21 2.34
C LEU A 216 1.29 5.37 3.18
N LEU A 217 1.97 6.53 3.19
CA LEU A 217 1.53 7.70 3.92
C LEU A 217 0.12 8.14 3.48
N LYS A 218 -0.09 8.34 2.17
CA LYS A 218 -1.40 8.78 1.64
C LYS A 218 -2.51 7.74 1.88
N ALA A 219 -2.21 6.47 1.68
CA ALA A 219 -3.15 5.38 1.90
C ALA A 219 -3.62 5.29 3.36
N HIS A 220 -2.69 5.42 4.33
CA HIS A 220 -3.04 5.29 5.75
C HIS A 220 -3.69 6.55 6.33
N ARG A 221 -3.39 7.73 5.77
CA ARG A 221 -4.16 8.95 6.01
C ARG A 221 -5.63 8.78 5.62
N ALA A 222 -5.86 8.34 4.40
CA ALA A 222 -7.20 8.06 3.89
C ALA A 222 -7.90 6.96 4.71
N LEU A 223 -7.21 5.85 5.00
CA LEU A 223 -7.73 4.76 5.83
C LEU A 223 -8.28 5.25 7.17
N PHE A 224 -7.54 6.10 7.88
CA PHE A 224 -7.98 6.66 9.15
C PHE A 224 -9.18 7.60 8.96
N CYS A 225 -9.14 8.48 7.96
CA CYS A 225 -10.23 9.44 7.71
C CYS A 225 -11.50 8.76 7.17
N TRP A 226 -11.40 7.53 6.69
CA TRP A 226 -12.53 6.72 6.25
C TRP A 226 -13.06 5.78 7.34
N ILE A 227 -12.64 5.94 8.61
CA ILE A 227 -13.14 5.12 9.74
C ILE A 227 -14.67 4.99 9.69
N ASP A 228 -15.40 6.08 9.49
CA ASP A 228 -16.86 6.03 9.52
C ASP A 228 -17.47 5.25 8.35
N GLU A 229 -16.71 5.00 7.28
CA GLU A 229 -17.14 4.22 6.13
C GLU A 229 -16.94 2.72 6.33
N TRP A 230 -15.83 2.31 6.94
CA TRP A 230 -15.49 0.88 7.09
C TRP A 230 -15.75 0.32 8.49
N PHE A 231 -15.86 1.16 9.52
CA PHE A 231 -16.08 0.70 10.89
C PHE A 231 -17.45 0.03 11.02
N GLY A 232 -17.42 -1.23 11.47
CA GLY A 232 -18.58 -2.11 11.59
C GLY A 232 -18.84 -3.04 10.40
N LEU A 233 -18.07 -2.94 9.31
CA LEU A 233 -18.15 -3.91 8.21
C LEU A 233 -17.58 -5.27 8.62
N THR A 234 -18.21 -6.36 8.16
CA THR A 234 -17.65 -7.71 8.30
C THR A 234 -16.71 -8.05 7.15
N ILE A 235 -15.95 -9.14 7.28
CA ILE A 235 -15.13 -9.64 6.17
C ILE A 235 -16.00 -10.02 4.97
N GLU A 236 -17.21 -10.53 5.19
CA GLU A 236 -18.16 -10.83 4.12
C GLU A 236 -18.61 -9.56 3.37
N ASP A 237 -18.87 -8.46 4.09
CA ASP A 237 -19.16 -7.17 3.46
C ASP A 237 -17.98 -6.70 2.60
N ILE A 238 -16.76 -6.86 3.12
CA ILE A 238 -15.53 -6.54 2.37
C ILE A 238 -15.41 -7.39 1.10
N ARG A 239 -15.69 -8.70 1.16
CA ARG A 239 -15.65 -9.55 -0.04
C ARG A 239 -16.67 -9.10 -1.09
N ARG A 240 -17.86 -8.66 -0.67
CA ARG A 240 -18.84 -8.07 -1.59
C ARG A 240 -18.31 -6.78 -2.23
N ILE A 241 -17.70 -5.89 -1.45
CA ILE A 241 -17.09 -4.64 -1.94
C ILE A 241 -15.94 -4.93 -2.92
N GLU A 242 -15.08 -5.91 -2.63
CA GLU A 242 -13.98 -6.31 -3.52
C GLU A 242 -14.51 -6.84 -4.86
N GLU A 243 -15.57 -7.66 -4.85
CA GLU A 243 -16.19 -8.19 -6.06
C GLU A 243 -16.87 -7.08 -6.88
N GLU A 244 -17.62 -6.19 -6.25
CA GLU A 244 -18.19 -4.99 -6.90
C GLU A 244 -17.08 -4.12 -7.50
N THR A 245 -15.98 -3.94 -6.77
CA THR A 245 -14.81 -3.19 -7.23
C THR A 245 -14.18 -3.83 -8.45
N LYS A 246 -13.96 -5.15 -8.42
CA LYS A 246 -13.42 -5.89 -9.57
C LYS A 246 -14.26 -5.69 -10.82
N ASN A 247 -15.58 -5.84 -10.69
CA ASN A 247 -16.52 -5.70 -11.80
C ASN A 247 -16.54 -4.27 -12.38
N GLU A 248 -16.56 -3.26 -11.52
CA GLU A 248 -16.48 -1.86 -11.95
C GLU A 248 -15.17 -1.52 -12.66
N LEU A 249 -14.03 -2.00 -12.13
CA LEU A 249 -12.71 -1.77 -12.71
C LEU A 249 -12.59 -2.44 -14.08
N GLN A 250 -13.06 -3.68 -14.21
CA GLN A 250 -13.06 -4.40 -15.48
C GLN A 250 -13.91 -3.67 -16.53
N LYS A 251 -15.11 -3.19 -16.16
CA LYS A 251 -15.95 -2.39 -17.05
C LYS A 251 -15.25 -1.11 -17.52
N LYS A 252 -14.65 -0.35 -16.60
CA LYS A 252 -13.91 0.88 -16.95
C LYS A 252 -12.74 0.61 -17.90
N ILE A 253 -11.97 -0.45 -17.66
CA ILE A 253 -10.84 -0.83 -18.52
C ILE A 253 -11.33 -1.23 -19.92
N SER A 254 -12.40 -2.02 -20.01
CA SER A 254 -13.01 -2.40 -21.29
C SER A 254 -13.50 -1.18 -22.08
N GLU A 255 -14.24 -0.27 -21.44
CA GLU A 255 -14.72 0.97 -22.07
C GLU A 255 -13.57 1.88 -22.56
N GLN A 256 -12.46 1.95 -21.82
CA GLN A 256 -11.27 2.69 -22.24
C GLN A 256 -10.59 2.05 -23.45
N ASN A 257 -10.53 0.72 -23.50
CA ASN A 257 -9.94 -0.01 -24.63
C ASN A 257 -10.78 0.12 -25.90
N GLU A 258 -12.11 0.21 -25.78
CA GLU A 258 -13.01 0.47 -26.90
C GLU A 258 -12.83 1.88 -27.46
N LYS A 259 -12.69 2.91 -26.60
CA LYS A 259 -12.45 4.30 -27.04
C LYS A 259 -11.12 4.54 -27.75
N LYS A 260 -10.15 3.62 -27.60
CA LYS A 260 -8.83 3.67 -28.24
C LYS A 260 -8.78 2.96 -29.60
N LYS A 261 -9.83 2.22 -29.98
CA LYS A 261 -9.99 1.59 -31.29
C LYS A 261 -10.69 2.53 -32.26
#